data_AF-A0A8H4H7W9-F1
#
_entry.id   AF-A0A8H4H7W9-F1
#
_cell.length_a   1.000
_cell.length_b   1.000
_cell.length_c   1.000
_cell.angle_alpha   90.00
_cell.angle_beta   90.00
_cell.angle_gamma   90.00
#
_symmetry.space_group_name_H-M   'P 1'
#
loop_
_entity.id
_entity.type
_entity.pdbx_description
1 polymer ?
#
loop_
_entity_poly.entity_id
_entity_poly.type
_entity_poly.pdbx_seq_one_letter_code
_entity_poly.pdbx_strand_id
1 'polypeptide(L)'
;MDPLYMKQLPTGTEGSDYNLENHLAVLHELFMGKIHSPEAAAKLALIALALDASLEAQLGQLWHLIFRVACENPERQDKLVDILVDMSHLPDVTKPIEDGLDEPLILYDKRVWKDLPLLGWEIRRHWDNSIPPPGTKTVEERNAAILRTVNVNRFVALLVATDEPIFLVNSWFALVTLRIALETPWVHMLADEPLEAWIPAAAAWIEVLGVEIYEWDEEYESGHLAGALGSGGPLWKGKHGFSKERWTFWRERFGETARKEDESEHVRRVAEEAGLMMKEIEVGYVE
;
A
#
# COMPACT_ATOMS: atom_id res chain seq x y z
N MET A 1 16.35 13.51 1.65
CA MET A 1 16.71 12.53 0.60
C MET A 1 16.81 13.25 -0.74
N ASP A 2 17.82 12.91 -1.55
CA ASP A 2 18.30 13.66 -2.72
C ASP A 2 17.24 13.83 -3.84
N PRO A 3 16.95 15.06 -4.32
CA PRO A 3 16.08 15.32 -5.48
C PRO A 3 16.49 14.59 -6.77
N LEU A 4 17.70 14.04 -6.85
CA LEU A 4 18.16 13.18 -7.95
C LEU A 4 17.48 11.80 -8.00
N TYR A 5 16.88 11.32 -6.90
CA TYR A 5 16.12 10.06 -6.89
C TYR A 5 14.77 10.16 -7.62
N MET A 6 14.27 11.38 -7.86
CA MET A 6 13.00 11.64 -8.58
C MET A 6 13.11 11.47 -10.10
N LYS A 7 14.31 11.29 -10.65
CA LYS A 7 14.55 11.21 -12.11
C LYS A 7 14.84 9.81 -12.65
N GLN A 8 14.65 8.76 -11.85
CA GLN A 8 14.85 7.37 -12.25
C GLN A 8 13.65 6.48 -11.94
N LEU A 9 12.42 7.02 -11.99
CA LEU A 9 11.26 6.15 -12.15
C LEU A 9 11.39 5.47 -13.52
N PRO A 10 11.40 4.13 -13.61
CA PRO A 10 11.35 3.46 -14.90
C PRO A 10 10.06 3.87 -15.60
N THR A 11 10.18 4.67 -16.64
CA THR A 11 9.11 4.86 -17.62
C THR A 11 8.75 3.48 -18.14
N GLY A 12 7.47 3.13 -18.00
CA GLY A 12 6.96 1.77 -18.12
C GLY A 12 7.59 0.98 -19.27
N THR A 13 8.05 -0.22 -18.96
CA THR A 13 8.16 -1.29 -19.94
C THR A 13 6.74 -1.75 -20.27
N GLU A 14 6.06 -0.99 -21.12
CA GLU A 14 5.04 -1.58 -21.98
C GLU A 14 5.71 -2.72 -22.77
N GLY A 15 5.17 -3.93 -22.65
CA GLY A 15 5.42 -4.99 -23.63
C GLY A 15 6.54 -5.98 -23.33
N SER A 16 6.54 -6.59 -22.15
CA SER A 16 7.05 -7.96 -22.04
C SER A 16 6.00 -8.80 -21.33
N ASP A 17 5.17 -9.47 -22.12
CA ASP A 17 4.14 -10.40 -21.65
C ASP A 17 4.86 -11.70 -21.22
N TYR A 18 5.53 -11.64 -20.08
CA TYR A 18 6.18 -12.80 -19.49
C TYR A 18 5.11 -13.82 -19.11
N ASN A 19 5.36 -15.10 -19.39
CA ASN A 19 4.40 -16.15 -19.04
C ASN A 19 4.32 -16.30 -17.50
N LEU A 20 3.28 -15.73 -16.91
CA LEU A 20 2.97 -15.82 -15.48
C LEU A 20 1.97 -16.95 -15.13
N GLU A 21 1.67 -17.87 -16.06
CA GLU A 21 0.73 -18.98 -15.84
C GLU A 21 1.12 -19.82 -14.62
N ASN A 22 2.41 -20.10 -14.43
CA ASN A 22 2.89 -20.87 -13.28
C ASN A 22 2.67 -20.11 -11.95
N HIS A 23 2.88 -18.79 -11.93
CA HIS A 23 2.62 -17.98 -10.74
C HIS A 23 1.12 -17.94 -10.40
N LEU A 24 0.28 -17.73 -11.42
CA LEU A 24 -1.17 -17.75 -11.29
C LEU A 24 -1.68 -19.12 -10.82
N ALA A 25 -1.08 -20.22 -11.30
CA ALA A 25 -1.42 -21.57 -10.86
C ALA A 25 -1.16 -21.76 -9.36
N VAL A 26 -0.02 -21.29 -8.85
CA VAL A 26 0.30 -21.34 -7.41
C VAL A 26 -0.70 -20.50 -6.60
N LEU A 27 -1.00 -19.27 -7.03
CA LEU A 27 -2.00 -18.43 -6.35
C LEU A 27 -3.38 -19.10 -6.34
N HIS A 28 -3.78 -19.72 -7.45
CA HIS A 28 -5.04 -20.45 -7.54
C HIS A 28 -5.06 -21.67 -6.60
N GLU A 29 -3.98 -22.44 -6.49
CA GLU A 29 -3.87 -23.53 -5.50
C GLU A 29 -4.04 -23.04 -4.07
N LEU A 30 -3.41 -21.91 -3.72
CA LEU A 30 -3.54 -21.27 -2.40
C LEU A 30 -4.96 -20.80 -2.13
N PHE A 31 -5.60 -20.15 -3.12
CA PHE A 31 -6.97 -19.65 -2.98
C PHE A 31 -7.98 -20.78 -2.80
N MET A 32 -7.75 -21.91 -3.47
CA MET A 32 -8.52 -23.15 -3.30
C MET A 32 -8.18 -23.95 -2.04
N GLY A 33 -7.19 -23.50 -1.24
CA GLY A 33 -6.78 -24.18 -0.01
C GLY A 33 -6.08 -25.52 -0.25
N LYS A 34 -5.52 -25.72 -1.44
CA LYS A 34 -4.77 -26.95 -1.78
C LYS A 34 -3.35 -26.92 -1.22
N ILE A 35 -2.80 -25.73 -1.02
CA ILE A 35 -1.49 -25.47 -0.42
C ILE A 35 -1.64 -24.34 0.61
N HIS A 36 -0.69 -24.27 1.54
CA HIS A 36 -0.61 -23.21 2.55
C HIS A 36 0.37 -22.11 2.12
N SER A 37 0.35 -20.96 2.80
CA SER A 37 1.15 -19.80 2.44
C SER A 37 2.67 -20.05 2.40
N PRO A 38 3.31 -20.86 3.29
CA PRO A 38 4.75 -21.06 3.21
C PRO A 38 5.15 -21.87 1.97
N GLU A 39 4.31 -22.85 1.60
CA GLU A 39 4.51 -23.63 0.37
C GLU A 39 4.30 -22.76 -0.88
N ALA A 40 3.28 -21.91 -0.89
CA ALA A 40 3.04 -20.98 -1.99
C ALA A 40 4.19 -19.97 -2.14
N ALA A 41 4.67 -19.38 -1.04
CA ALA A 41 5.81 -18.48 -1.00
C ALA A 41 7.07 -19.14 -1.57
N ALA A 42 7.41 -20.36 -1.13
CA ALA A 42 8.55 -21.10 -1.64
C ALA A 42 8.41 -21.41 -3.14
N LYS A 43 7.23 -21.83 -3.60
CA LYS A 43 6.99 -22.08 -5.03
C LYS A 43 7.12 -20.81 -5.87
N LEU A 44 6.51 -19.70 -5.43
CA LEU A 44 6.60 -18.41 -6.14
C LEU A 44 8.04 -17.90 -6.19
N ALA A 45 8.78 -18.00 -5.08
CA ALA A 45 10.19 -17.64 -5.02
C ALA A 45 11.03 -18.45 -6.02
N LEU A 46 10.82 -19.77 -6.10
CA LEU A 46 11.51 -20.64 -7.05
C LEU A 46 11.17 -20.29 -8.51
N ILE A 47 9.89 -20.06 -8.81
CA ILE A 47 9.46 -19.71 -10.18
C ILE A 47 10.06 -18.35 -10.58
N ALA A 48 10.04 -17.36 -9.69
CA ALA A 48 10.58 -16.04 -9.95
C ALA A 48 12.06 -16.10 -10.34
N LEU A 49 12.87 -16.89 -9.63
CA LEU A 49 14.30 -17.03 -9.90
C LEU A 49 14.63 -17.88 -11.14
N ALA A 50 13.67 -18.64 -11.68
CA ALA A 50 13.88 -19.59 -12.77
C ALA A 50 13.62 -19.02 -14.17
N LEU A 51 13.19 -17.76 -14.29
CA LEU A 51 12.90 -17.13 -15.57
C LEU A 51 14.19 -16.75 -16.33
N ASP A 52 14.19 -16.82 -17.65
CA ASP A 52 15.32 -16.36 -18.49
C ASP A 52 15.30 -14.82 -18.65
N ALA A 53 15.39 -14.11 -17.52
CA ALA A 53 15.29 -12.65 -17.43
C ALA A 53 16.20 -12.11 -16.33
N SER A 54 16.40 -10.79 -16.27
CA SER A 54 17.12 -10.17 -15.15
C SER A 54 16.34 -10.34 -13.85
N LEU A 55 17.05 -10.52 -12.72
CA LEU A 55 16.45 -10.61 -11.39
C LEU A 55 15.49 -9.44 -11.09
N GLU A 56 15.87 -8.23 -11.52
CA GLU A 56 15.04 -7.04 -11.37
C GLU A 56 13.69 -7.20 -12.11
N ALA A 57 13.71 -7.65 -13.36
CA ALA A 57 12.49 -7.88 -14.12
C ALA A 57 11.63 -8.98 -13.50
N GLN A 58 12.24 -10.06 -13.03
CA GLN A 58 11.56 -11.19 -12.40
C GLN A 58 10.81 -10.79 -11.12
N LEU A 59 11.52 -10.15 -10.19
CA LEU A 59 10.95 -9.71 -8.93
C LEU A 59 9.89 -8.63 -9.16
N GLY A 60 10.18 -7.67 -10.05
CA GLY A 60 9.21 -6.64 -10.41
C GLY A 60 7.88 -7.21 -10.94
N GLN A 61 7.93 -8.26 -11.75
CA GLN A 61 6.71 -8.92 -12.24
C GLN A 61 5.97 -9.69 -11.17
N LEU A 62 6.69 -10.39 -10.28
CA LEU A 62 6.07 -11.10 -9.16
C LEU A 62 5.30 -10.12 -8.28
N TRP A 63 5.93 -9.00 -7.91
CA TRP A 63 5.28 -7.96 -7.11
C TRP A 63 4.08 -7.37 -7.85
N HIS A 64 4.23 -7.04 -9.14
CA HIS A 64 3.14 -6.51 -9.95
C HIS A 64 1.95 -7.47 -10.01
N LEU A 65 2.21 -8.77 -10.16
CA LEU A 65 1.17 -9.79 -10.16
C LEU A 65 0.43 -9.85 -8.82
N ILE A 66 1.18 -9.90 -7.70
CA ILE A 66 0.58 -9.95 -6.35
C ILE A 66 -0.30 -8.72 -6.11
N PHE A 67 0.19 -7.52 -6.43
CA PHE A 67 -0.58 -6.28 -6.25
C PHE A 67 -1.80 -6.21 -7.16
N ARG A 68 -1.68 -6.62 -8.43
CA ARG A 68 -2.82 -6.71 -9.33
C ARG A 68 -3.89 -7.64 -8.78
N VAL A 69 -3.52 -8.86 -8.35
CA VAL A 69 -4.46 -9.83 -7.78
C VAL A 69 -5.09 -9.30 -6.49
N ALA A 70 -4.30 -8.65 -5.61
CA ALA A 70 -4.80 -8.03 -4.38
C ALA A 70 -5.81 -6.90 -4.65
N CYS A 71 -5.59 -6.12 -5.71
CA CYS A 71 -6.51 -5.06 -6.11
C CYS A 71 -7.80 -5.60 -6.75
N GLU A 72 -7.72 -6.73 -7.46
CA GLU A 72 -8.87 -7.34 -8.17
C GLU A 72 -9.69 -8.28 -7.27
N ASN A 73 -9.09 -8.83 -6.22
CA ASN A 73 -9.70 -9.84 -5.34
C ASN A 73 -9.52 -9.43 -3.86
N PRO A 74 -10.24 -8.39 -3.39
CA PRO A 74 -10.09 -7.88 -2.02
C PRO A 74 -10.33 -8.94 -0.94
N GLU A 75 -11.19 -9.93 -1.20
CA GLU A 75 -11.48 -11.04 -0.29
C GLU A 75 -10.33 -12.06 -0.15
N ARG A 76 -9.26 -11.89 -0.92
CA ARG A 76 -8.06 -12.75 -0.90
C ARG A 76 -6.83 -12.04 -0.34
N GLN A 77 -6.95 -10.78 0.07
CA GLN A 77 -5.81 -9.97 0.50
C GLN A 77 -5.05 -10.59 1.67
N ASP A 78 -5.74 -11.13 2.68
CA ASP A 78 -5.08 -11.77 3.85
C ASP A 78 -4.13 -12.89 3.41
N LYS A 79 -4.57 -13.76 2.50
CA LYS A 79 -3.73 -14.84 1.96
C LYS A 79 -2.51 -14.33 1.18
N LEU A 80 -2.63 -13.17 0.54
CA LEU A 80 -1.52 -12.54 -0.20
C LEU A 80 -0.55 -11.83 0.75
N VAL A 81 -1.05 -11.29 1.87
CA VAL A 81 -0.22 -10.80 2.96
C VAL A 81 0.58 -11.94 3.57
N ASP A 82 -0.05 -13.07 3.88
CA ASP A 82 0.63 -14.26 4.40
C ASP A 82 1.78 -14.71 3.47
N ILE A 83 1.56 -14.71 2.14
CA ILE A 83 2.63 -15.01 1.18
C ILE A 83 3.80 -14.04 1.33
N LEU A 84 3.55 -12.73 1.38
CA LEU A 84 4.63 -11.73 1.44
C LEU A 84 5.40 -11.82 2.77
N VAL A 85 4.71 -12.11 3.87
CA VAL A 85 5.33 -12.42 5.17
C VAL A 85 6.20 -13.66 5.06
N ASP A 86 5.65 -14.79 4.60
CA ASP A 86 6.39 -16.05 4.47
C ASP A 86 7.59 -15.92 3.51
N MET A 87 7.43 -15.16 2.42
CA MET A 87 8.52 -14.83 1.52
C MET A 87 9.63 -14.05 2.21
N SER A 88 9.29 -13.11 3.10
CA SER A 88 10.29 -12.33 3.85
C SER A 88 11.14 -13.16 4.81
N HIS A 89 10.64 -14.34 5.20
CA HIS A 89 11.32 -15.28 6.09
C HIS A 89 12.04 -16.42 5.36
N LEU A 90 11.97 -16.48 4.02
CA LEU A 90 12.71 -17.48 3.25
C LEU A 90 14.23 -17.29 3.39
N PRO A 91 15.02 -18.37 3.32
CA PRO A 91 16.47 -18.27 3.21
C PRO A 91 16.85 -17.45 1.98
N ASP A 92 17.63 -16.39 2.16
CA ASP A 92 18.10 -15.55 1.06
C ASP A 92 18.87 -16.37 0.01
N VAL A 93 18.72 -15.96 -1.25
CA VAL A 93 19.43 -16.58 -2.37
C VAL A 93 20.92 -16.28 -2.26
N THR A 94 21.77 -17.28 -2.46
CA THR A 94 23.22 -17.11 -2.51
C THR A 94 23.76 -17.31 -3.92
N LYS A 95 24.92 -16.70 -4.20
CA LYS A 95 25.71 -16.97 -5.40
C LYS A 95 26.98 -17.71 -4.97
N PRO A 96 27.37 -18.79 -5.65
CA PRO A 96 28.64 -19.44 -5.39
C PRO A 96 29.79 -18.53 -5.81
N ILE A 97 30.80 -18.38 -4.94
CA ILE A 97 32.07 -17.71 -5.25
C ILE A 97 33.15 -18.78 -5.43
N GLU A 98 34.13 -18.50 -6.30
CA GLU A 98 35.29 -19.35 -6.57
C GLU A 98 36.08 -19.77 -5.30
N ASP A 99 36.02 -18.98 -4.21
CA ASP A 99 36.69 -19.21 -2.93
C ASP A 99 35.84 -19.95 -1.87
N GLY A 100 34.66 -20.46 -2.24
CA GLY A 100 33.91 -21.43 -1.43
C GLY A 100 33.01 -20.88 -0.30
N LEU A 101 32.87 -19.56 -0.19
CA LEU A 101 31.84 -18.92 0.63
C LEU A 101 30.74 -18.35 -0.27
N ASP A 102 29.52 -18.84 -0.07
CA ASP A 102 28.31 -18.35 -0.71
C ASP A 102 28.01 -16.91 -0.25
N GLU A 103 27.94 -15.96 -1.20
CA GLU A 103 27.54 -14.58 -0.90
C GLU A 103 26.04 -14.35 -1.18
N PRO A 104 25.35 -13.50 -0.38
CA PRO A 104 23.97 -13.16 -0.65
C PRO A 104 23.80 -12.50 -2.03
N LEU A 105 22.74 -12.87 -2.73
CA LEU A 105 22.30 -12.15 -3.91
C LEU A 105 21.72 -10.81 -3.48
N ILE A 106 22.38 -9.74 -3.90
CA ILE A 106 22.01 -8.36 -3.60
C ILE A 106 21.46 -7.68 -4.85
N LEU A 107 20.35 -6.95 -4.68
CA LEU A 107 19.78 -6.04 -5.68
C LEU A 107 19.51 -4.69 -5.01
N TYR A 108 20.12 -3.60 -5.47
CA TYR A 108 20.02 -2.26 -4.85
C TYR A 108 20.33 -2.25 -3.34
N ASP A 109 21.46 -2.87 -2.95
CA ASP A 109 21.91 -2.99 -1.55
C ASP A 109 20.93 -3.71 -0.61
N LYS A 110 20.01 -4.49 -1.19
CA LYS A 110 18.98 -5.28 -0.50
C LYS A 110 19.11 -6.76 -0.84
N ARG A 111 18.91 -7.61 0.16
CA ARG A 111 18.82 -9.05 0.01
C ARG A 111 17.45 -9.44 -0.54
N VAL A 112 17.42 -10.44 -1.42
CA VAL A 112 16.22 -10.75 -2.23
C VAL A 112 14.98 -11.04 -1.40
N TRP A 113 15.06 -11.91 -0.39
CA TRP A 113 13.89 -12.33 0.37
C TRP A 113 13.75 -11.54 1.65
N LYS A 114 14.85 -11.34 2.38
CA LYS A 114 14.80 -10.56 3.62
C LYS A 114 14.36 -9.10 3.41
N ASP A 115 14.79 -8.46 2.31
CA ASP A 115 14.57 -7.03 2.07
C ASP A 115 13.57 -6.74 0.94
N LEU A 116 12.98 -7.77 0.32
CA LEU A 116 11.97 -7.72 -0.75
C LEU A 116 12.17 -6.52 -1.71
N PRO A 117 13.32 -6.44 -2.41
CA PRO A 117 13.65 -5.29 -3.23
C PRO A 117 12.59 -5.09 -4.31
N LEU A 118 12.38 -3.83 -4.69
CA LEU A 118 11.33 -3.37 -5.63
C LEU A 118 9.89 -3.40 -5.09
N LEU A 119 9.59 -4.11 -3.99
CA LEU A 119 8.23 -4.17 -3.47
C LEU A 119 7.66 -2.79 -3.15
N GLY A 120 8.46 -1.93 -2.49
CA GLY A 120 8.06 -0.54 -2.20
C GLY A 120 7.81 0.30 -3.46
N TRP A 121 8.50 0.00 -4.57
CA TRP A 121 8.25 0.66 -5.84
C TRP A 121 6.93 0.20 -6.46
N GLU A 122 6.58 -1.07 -6.27
CA GLU A 122 5.31 -1.60 -6.76
C GLU A 122 4.11 -1.08 -5.95
N ILE A 123 4.25 -0.99 -4.62
CA ILE A 123 3.26 -0.32 -3.76
C ILE A 123 3.02 1.10 -4.30
N ARG A 124 4.11 1.85 -4.51
CA ARG A 124 4.04 3.21 -5.03
C ARG A 124 3.36 3.27 -6.40
N ARG A 125 3.73 2.38 -7.33
CA ARG A 125 3.12 2.31 -8.67
C ARG A 125 1.61 2.13 -8.59
N HIS A 126 1.14 1.22 -7.74
CA HIS A 126 -0.30 0.97 -7.59
C HIS A 126 -1.02 2.10 -6.84
N TRP A 127 -0.37 2.74 -5.87
CA TRP A 127 -0.91 3.85 -5.10
C TRP A 127 -0.97 5.16 -5.92
N ASP A 128 0.05 5.46 -6.73
CA ASP A 128 0.13 6.64 -7.62
C ASP A 128 -0.77 6.49 -8.88
N ASN A 129 -1.53 5.39 -9.03
CA ASN A 129 -2.43 5.21 -10.16
C ASN A 129 -3.51 6.30 -10.20
N SER A 130 -3.49 7.11 -11.26
CA SER A 130 -4.44 8.20 -11.42
C SER A 130 -5.87 7.71 -11.64
N ILE A 131 -6.82 8.39 -11.02
CA ILE A 131 -8.25 8.18 -11.28
C ILE A 131 -8.64 9.06 -12.47
N PRO A 132 -9.15 8.50 -13.58
CA PRO A 132 -9.51 9.29 -14.75
C PRO A 132 -10.54 10.36 -14.39
N PRO A 133 -10.35 11.64 -14.77
CA PRO A 133 -11.32 12.69 -14.46
C PRO A 133 -12.73 12.38 -14.99
N PRO A 134 -13.79 12.98 -14.41
CA PRO A 134 -15.15 12.75 -14.88
C PRO A 134 -15.30 13.03 -16.39
N GLY A 135 -15.84 12.06 -17.12
CA GLY A 135 -16.10 12.18 -18.57
C GLY A 135 -14.91 11.87 -19.49
N THR A 136 -13.71 11.55 -18.98
CA THR A 136 -12.55 11.21 -19.82
C THR A 136 -12.50 9.73 -20.22
N LYS A 137 -13.15 8.87 -19.44
CA LYS A 137 -13.19 7.41 -19.57
C LYS A 137 -14.61 6.90 -19.28
N THR A 138 -14.88 5.62 -19.53
CA THR A 138 -16.20 5.06 -19.19
C THR A 138 -16.43 5.07 -17.68
N VAL A 139 -17.69 5.00 -17.27
CA VAL A 139 -18.06 4.94 -15.84
C VAL A 139 -17.46 3.70 -15.20
N GLU A 140 -17.45 2.58 -15.92
CA GLU A 140 -16.87 1.31 -15.48
C GLU A 140 -15.36 1.42 -15.27
N GLU A 141 -14.63 2.04 -16.21
CA GLU A 141 -13.18 2.25 -16.08
C GLU A 141 -12.83 3.15 -14.90
N ARG A 142 -13.60 4.22 -14.68
CA ARG A 142 -13.41 5.13 -13.55
C ARG A 142 -13.73 4.43 -12.22
N ASN A 143 -14.84 3.71 -12.13
CA ASN A 143 -15.21 2.95 -10.94
C ASN A 143 -14.15 1.88 -10.61
N ALA A 144 -13.63 1.20 -11.63
CA ALA A 144 -12.53 0.24 -11.44
C ALA A 144 -11.26 0.93 -10.92
N ALA A 145 -10.94 2.15 -11.37
CA ALA A 145 -9.82 2.92 -10.84
C ALA A 145 -10.03 3.30 -9.37
N ILE A 146 -11.23 3.78 -9.01
CA ILE A 146 -11.62 4.09 -7.63
C ILE A 146 -11.45 2.85 -6.74
N LEU A 147 -11.99 1.70 -7.15
CA LEU A 147 -11.88 0.46 -6.38
C LEU A 147 -10.42 0.00 -6.21
N ARG A 148 -9.58 0.13 -7.26
CA ARG A 148 -8.15 -0.17 -7.14
C ARG A 148 -7.45 0.73 -6.11
N THR A 149 -7.77 2.02 -6.07
CA THR A 149 -7.24 2.95 -5.06
C THR A 149 -7.62 2.53 -3.64
N VAL A 150 -8.86 2.10 -3.42
CA VAL A 150 -9.30 1.61 -2.11
C VAL A 150 -8.59 0.31 -1.75
N ASN A 151 -8.58 -0.65 -2.68
CA ASN A 151 -8.05 -1.98 -2.43
C ASN A 151 -6.53 -1.98 -2.22
N VAL A 152 -5.76 -1.14 -2.93
CA VAL A 152 -4.31 -1.02 -2.67
C VAL A 152 -4.04 -0.44 -1.27
N ASN A 153 -4.81 0.57 -0.84
CA ASN A 153 -4.65 1.13 0.49
C ASN A 153 -4.98 0.11 1.58
N ARG A 154 -6.07 -0.63 1.42
CA ARG A 154 -6.43 -1.73 2.33
C ARG A 154 -5.34 -2.81 2.38
N PHE A 155 -4.81 -3.22 1.22
CA PHE A 155 -3.79 -4.26 1.16
C PHE A 155 -2.49 -3.83 1.85
N VAL A 156 -2.06 -2.57 1.64
CA VAL A 156 -0.87 -2.04 2.32
C VAL A 156 -1.12 -1.88 3.82
N ALA A 157 -2.33 -1.49 4.24
CA ALA A 157 -2.70 -1.47 5.64
C ALA A 157 -2.58 -2.85 6.29
N LEU A 158 -3.07 -3.90 5.62
CA LEU A 158 -2.92 -5.27 6.10
C LEU A 158 -1.46 -5.70 6.19
N LEU A 159 -0.60 -5.31 5.24
CA LEU A 159 0.84 -5.59 5.32
C LEU A 159 1.47 -4.93 6.54
N VAL A 160 1.13 -3.67 6.82
CA VAL A 160 1.63 -2.95 7.99
C VAL A 160 1.12 -3.58 9.29
N ALA A 161 -0.12 -4.07 9.32
CA ALA A 161 -0.74 -4.74 10.47
C ALA A 161 -0.11 -6.11 10.84
N THR A 162 0.80 -6.63 10.02
CA THR A 162 1.57 -7.84 10.38
C THR A 162 2.65 -7.59 11.42
N ASP A 163 2.96 -6.32 11.71
CA ASP A 163 4.11 -5.88 12.53
C ASP A 163 5.49 -6.35 12.04
N GLU A 164 5.57 -6.92 10.83
CA GLU A 164 6.84 -7.30 10.23
C GLU A 164 7.68 -6.05 9.93
N PRO A 165 8.95 -5.97 10.40
CA PRO A 165 9.78 -4.77 10.26
C PRO A 165 9.93 -4.25 8.83
N ILE A 166 9.86 -5.15 7.83
CA ILE A 166 9.95 -4.77 6.42
C ILE A 166 8.71 -4.02 5.92
N PHE A 167 7.55 -4.25 6.51
CA PHE A 167 6.31 -3.60 6.10
C PHE A 167 6.00 -2.36 6.92
N LEU A 168 6.52 -2.23 8.15
CA LEU A 168 6.30 -1.05 9.01
C LEU A 168 6.70 0.28 8.35
N VAL A 169 7.72 0.27 7.48
CA VAL A 169 8.10 1.45 6.72
C VAL A 169 6.95 1.98 5.86
N ASN A 170 5.97 1.15 5.47
CA ASN A 170 4.84 1.57 4.65
C ASN A 170 3.73 2.28 5.44
N SER A 171 3.84 2.41 6.76
CA SER A 171 2.94 3.22 7.60
C SER A 171 2.81 4.68 7.12
N TRP A 172 3.83 5.22 6.45
CA TRP A 172 3.75 6.58 5.87
C TRP A 172 2.64 6.69 4.80
N PHE A 173 2.24 5.60 4.12
CA PHE A 173 1.12 5.62 3.18
C PHE A 173 -0.21 5.91 3.88
N ALA A 174 -0.38 5.47 5.14
CA ALA A 174 -1.55 5.86 5.96
C ALA A 174 -1.60 7.37 6.12
N LEU A 175 -0.46 7.97 6.50
CA LEU A 175 -0.34 9.41 6.72
C LEU A 175 -0.67 10.22 5.46
N VAL A 176 -0.12 9.80 4.31
CA VAL A 176 -0.35 10.51 3.04
C VAL A 176 -1.79 10.35 2.57
N THR A 177 -2.40 9.17 2.75
CA THR A 177 -3.79 8.89 2.37
C THR A 177 -4.76 9.70 3.22
N LEU A 178 -4.60 9.68 4.54
CA LEU A 178 -5.40 10.48 5.48
C LEU A 178 -5.22 11.99 5.20
N ARG A 179 -4.00 12.43 4.88
CA ARG A 179 -3.74 13.82 4.49
C ARG A 179 -4.53 14.22 3.23
N ILE A 180 -4.47 13.43 2.17
CA ILE A 180 -5.17 13.74 0.91
C ILE A 180 -6.67 13.82 1.17
N ALA A 181 -7.23 12.80 1.85
CA ALA A 181 -8.66 12.68 2.10
C ALA A 181 -9.21 13.74 3.07
N LEU A 182 -8.44 14.11 4.10
CA LEU A 182 -8.96 14.82 5.28
C LEU A 182 -8.25 16.14 5.58
N GLU A 183 -7.06 16.42 5.06
CA GLU A 183 -6.33 17.67 5.36
C GLU A 183 -6.33 18.68 4.21
N THR A 184 -6.90 18.30 3.07
CA THR A 184 -7.07 19.17 1.90
C THR A 184 -8.45 19.84 1.92
N PRO A 185 -8.56 21.16 1.72
CA PRO A 185 -9.85 21.80 1.47
C PRO A 185 -10.49 21.19 0.23
N TRP A 186 -11.74 20.75 0.30
CA TRP A 186 -12.39 20.05 -0.83
C TRP A 186 -12.42 20.87 -2.12
N VAL A 187 -12.54 22.19 -2.01
CA VAL A 187 -12.46 23.13 -3.14
C VAL A 187 -11.10 23.15 -3.86
N HIS A 188 -10.06 22.61 -3.22
CA HIS A 188 -8.70 22.51 -3.74
C HIS A 188 -8.29 21.07 -4.07
N MET A 189 -9.19 20.09 -3.92
CA MET A 189 -8.89 18.71 -4.33
C MET A 189 -8.75 18.64 -5.85
N LEU A 190 -7.82 17.82 -6.30
CA LEU A 190 -7.58 17.61 -7.72
C LEU A 190 -8.69 16.74 -8.32
N ALA A 191 -8.96 16.89 -9.62
CA ALA A 191 -10.03 16.15 -10.30
C ALA A 191 -9.79 14.63 -10.35
N ASP A 192 -8.52 14.23 -10.30
CA ASP A 192 -8.03 12.86 -10.20
C ASP A 192 -7.87 12.38 -8.75
N GLU A 193 -8.21 13.22 -7.77
CA GLU A 193 -8.29 12.89 -6.34
C GLU A 193 -9.73 13.02 -5.80
N PRO A 194 -10.73 12.32 -6.36
CA PRO A 194 -12.10 12.44 -5.89
C PRO A 194 -12.29 11.88 -4.47
N LEU A 195 -13.17 12.53 -3.69
CA LEU A 195 -13.58 12.04 -2.36
C LEU A 195 -14.14 10.61 -2.41
N GLU A 196 -14.79 10.25 -3.51
CA GLU A 196 -15.29 8.89 -3.80
C GLU A 196 -14.24 7.78 -3.70
N ALA A 197 -12.95 8.11 -3.88
CA ALA A 197 -11.86 7.15 -3.70
C ALA A 197 -11.11 7.36 -2.40
N TRP A 198 -10.78 8.61 -2.07
CA TRP A 198 -9.86 8.90 -0.96
C TRP A 198 -10.51 8.77 0.41
N ILE A 199 -11.83 9.00 0.53
CA ILE A 199 -12.53 8.77 1.79
C ILE A 199 -12.60 7.27 2.12
N PRO A 200 -13.02 6.37 1.21
CA PRO A 200 -12.95 4.94 1.49
C PRO A 200 -11.52 4.40 1.64
N ALA A 201 -10.55 4.93 0.90
CA ALA A 201 -9.14 4.54 1.07
C ALA A 201 -8.62 4.92 2.47
N ALA A 202 -8.94 6.12 2.95
CA ALA A 202 -8.60 6.55 4.32
C ALA A 202 -9.34 5.72 5.37
N ALA A 203 -10.63 5.42 5.16
CA ALA A 203 -11.41 4.57 6.05
C ALA A 203 -10.83 3.14 6.16
N ALA A 204 -10.31 2.57 5.06
CA ALA A 204 -9.66 1.26 5.09
C ALA A 204 -8.43 1.22 6.01
N TRP A 205 -7.66 2.31 6.11
CA TRP A 205 -6.57 2.40 7.09
C TRP A 205 -7.06 2.42 8.53
N ILE A 206 -8.17 3.12 8.80
CA ILE A 206 -8.79 3.15 10.13
C ILE A 206 -9.38 1.78 10.50
N GLU A 207 -10.02 1.11 9.54
CA GLU A 207 -10.59 -0.23 9.74
C GLU A 207 -9.52 -1.26 10.12
N VAL A 208 -8.36 -1.20 9.46
CA VAL A 208 -7.31 -2.22 9.62
C VAL A 208 -6.32 -1.88 10.74
N LEU A 209 -5.97 -0.61 10.93
CA LEU A 209 -4.90 -0.15 11.80
C LEU A 209 -5.34 0.96 12.77
N GLY A 210 -6.64 1.12 13.00
CA GLY A 210 -7.16 2.25 13.76
C GLY A 210 -6.57 2.34 15.18
N VAL A 211 -6.43 1.20 15.86
CA VAL A 211 -5.89 1.15 17.23
C VAL A 211 -4.42 1.55 17.23
N GLU A 212 -3.63 1.01 16.31
CA GLU A 212 -2.20 1.28 16.16
C GLU A 212 -1.95 2.73 15.76
N ILE A 213 -2.66 3.23 14.74
CA ILE A 213 -2.56 4.64 14.29
C ILE A 213 -2.91 5.60 15.42
N TYR A 214 -3.91 5.26 16.25
CA TYR A 214 -4.25 6.06 17.41
C TYR A 214 -3.07 6.12 18.38
N GLU A 215 -2.42 4.99 18.67
CA GLU A 215 -1.27 4.91 19.59
C GLU A 215 0.04 5.46 19.01
N TRP A 216 0.18 5.56 17.69
CA TRP A 216 1.37 6.14 17.07
C TRP A 216 1.55 7.62 17.45
N ASP A 217 2.69 7.91 18.09
CA ASP A 217 3.09 9.25 18.47
C ASP A 217 4.46 9.61 17.86
N GLU A 218 4.55 9.52 16.54
CA GLU A 218 5.78 9.76 15.79
C GLU A 218 5.86 11.19 15.26
N GLU A 219 7.05 11.79 15.35
CA GLU A 219 7.38 13.03 14.63
C GLU A 219 8.48 12.76 13.61
N TYR A 220 8.16 12.94 12.34
CA TYR A 220 9.11 12.80 11.24
C TYR A 220 10.00 14.03 11.16
N GLU A 221 11.31 13.79 10.96
CA GLU A 221 12.26 14.86 10.69
C GLU A 221 11.79 15.70 9.49
N SER A 222 11.97 17.02 9.62
CA SER A 222 11.69 17.94 8.54
C SER A 222 12.78 18.99 8.39
N GLY A 223 13.07 19.35 7.14
CA GLY A 223 14.10 20.33 6.81
C GLY A 223 14.56 20.21 5.36
N HIS A 224 15.40 21.15 4.92
CA HIS A 224 15.86 21.23 3.53
C HIS A 224 16.54 19.95 3.02
N LEU A 225 17.22 19.20 3.91
CA LEU A 225 17.91 17.96 3.56
C LEU A 225 17.02 16.72 3.76
N ALA A 226 16.14 16.72 4.76
CA ALA A 226 15.28 15.59 5.12
C ALA A 226 13.99 15.53 4.28
N GLY A 227 13.55 16.66 3.72
CA GLY A 227 12.22 16.81 3.14
C GLY A 227 11.18 17.09 4.23
N ALA A 228 9.91 16.82 3.96
CA ALA A 228 8.84 17.00 4.93
C ALA A 228 7.81 15.86 4.80
N LEU A 229 8.29 14.61 4.97
CA LEU A 229 7.48 13.40 4.80
C LEU A 229 6.24 13.40 5.69
N GLY A 230 6.40 13.78 6.96
CA GLY A 230 5.32 13.86 7.94
C GLY A 230 4.40 15.07 7.81
N SER A 231 4.63 15.96 6.84
CA SER A 231 3.96 17.26 6.78
C SER A 231 2.44 17.15 6.61
N GLY A 232 1.77 18.10 7.24
CA GLY A 232 0.34 18.35 7.10
C GLY A 232 -0.07 18.76 5.69
N GLY A 233 -1.31 18.44 5.35
CA GLY A 233 -2.04 19.12 4.28
C GLY A 233 -2.39 20.56 4.69
N PRO A 234 -2.99 21.35 3.78
CA PRO A 234 -3.22 22.77 4.01
C PRO A 234 -4.00 23.12 5.29
N LEU A 235 -4.87 22.21 5.75
CA LEU A 235 -5.71 22.42 6.94
C LEU A 235 -5.06 21.95 8.25
N TRP A 236 -3.99 21.17 8.19
CA TRP A 236 -3.26 20.75 9.38
C TRP A 236 -2.12 21.74 9.71
N LYS A 237 -2.04 22.13 10.99
CA LYS A 237 -1.02 23.08 11.50
C LYS A 237 -0.22 22.53 12.68
N GLY A 238 -0.48 21.29 13.09
CA GLY A 238 0.25 20.64 14.17
C GLY A 238 1.55 19.99 13.70
N LYS A 239 2.06 19.06 14.51
CA LYS A 239 3.35 18.39 14.27
C LYS A 239 3.37 17.55 13.00
N HIS A 240 4.57 17.26 12.51
CA HIS A 240 4.80 16.43 11.33
C HIS A 240 4.78 14.94 11.68
N GLY A 241 3.66 14.25 11.52
CA GLY A 241 3.55 12.81 11.76
C GLY A 241 2.24 12.43 12.41
N PHE A 242 2.26 11.36 13.21
CA PHE A 242 1.09 10.82 13.92
C PHE A 242 0.97 11.44 15.31
N SER A 243 -0.24 11.82 15.70
CA SER A 243 -0.54 12.34 17.04
C SER A 243 -2.03 12.20 17.34
N LYS A 244 -2.37 12.18 18.62
CA LYS A 244 -3.75 12.19 19.11
C LYS A 244 -4.52 13.45 18.65
N GLU A 245 -3.84 14.59 18.53
CA GLU A 245 -4.44 15.81 17.99
C GLU A 245 -4.78 15.67 16.50
N ARG A 246 -3.87 15.07 15.71
CA ARG A 246 -4.10 14.86 14.27
C ARG A 246 -5.17 13.81 14.01
N TRP A 247 -5.21 12.77 14.84
CA TRP A 247 -6.29 11.79 14.89
C TRP A 247 -7.66 12.46 15.13
N THR A 248 -7.75 13.29 16.16
CA THR A 248 -8.99 14.02 16.48
C THR A 248 -9.44 14.87 15.30
N PHE A 249 -8.49 15.59 14.66
CA PHE A 249 -8.75 16.36 13.45
C PHE A 249 -9.30 15.47 12.33
N TRP A 250 -8.66 14.34 12.01
CA TRP A 250 -9.14 13.42 10.97
C TRP A 250 -10.55 12.92 11.24
N ARG A 251 -10.86 12.53 12.48
CA ARG A 251 -12.21 12.12 12.87
C ARG A 251 -13.25 13.22 12.64
N GLU A 252 -12.94 14.46 13.01
CA GLU A 252 -13.82 15.60 12.76
C GLU A 252 -14.09 15.79 11.26
N ARG A 253 -13.06 15.64 10.43
CA ARG A 253 -13.16 15.75 8.97
C ARG A 253 -13.95 14.62 8.33
N PHE A 254 -13.85 13.39 8.83
CA PHE A 254 -14.78 12.32 8.46
C PHE A 254 -16.23 12.70 8.80
N GLY A 255 -16.47 13.22 10.00
CA GLY A 255 -17.80 13.70 10.40
C GLY A 255 -18.33 14.83 9.51
N GLU A 256 -17.49 15.75 9.05
CA GLU A 256 -17.86 16.77 8.08
C GLU A 256 -18.24 16.16 6.72
N THR A 257 -17.45 15.22 6.22
CA THR A 257 -17.75 14.48 4.98
C THR A 257 -19.09 13.76 5.07
N ALA A 258 -19.39 13.11 6.20
CA ALA A 258 -20.66 12.41 6.41
C ALA A 258 -21.90 13.33 6.28
N ARG A 259 -21.74 14.63 6.56
CA ARG A 259 -22.81 15.64 6.48
C ARG A 259 -22.86 16.38 5.12
N LYS A 260 -21.97 16.05 4.19
CA LYS A 260 -21.83 16.76 2.92
C LYS A 260 -22.90 16.33 1.91
N GLU A 261 -24.04 17.01 1.89
CA GLU A 261 -25.24 16.63 1.12
C GLU A 261 -25.01 16.49 -0.40
N ASP A 262 -24.00 17.16 -0.96
CA ASP A 262 -23.62 17.08 -2.37
C ASP A 262 -22.75 15.85 -2.71
N GLU A 263 -22.38 15.03 -1.72
CA GLU A 263 -21.65 13.77 -1.92
C GLU A 263 -22.57 12.54 -1.98
N SER A 264 -22.06 11.50 -2.63
CA SER A 264 -22.76 10.22 -2.73
C SER A 264 -23.10 9.63 -1.36
N GLU A 265 -24.23 8.92 -1.28
CA GLU A 265 -24.67 8.26 -0.05
C GLU A 265 -23.62 7.24 0.45
N HIS A 266 -22.92 6.56 -0.46
CA HIS A 266 -21.85 5.63 -0.10
C HIS A 266 -20.70 6.33 0.62
N VAL A 267 -20.19 7.45 0.06
CA VAL A 267 -19.08 8.21 0.67
C VAL A 267 -19.48 8.73 2.05
N ARG A 268 -20.70 9.25 2.19
CA ARG A 268 -21.21 9.74 3.47
C ARG A 268 -21.30 8.65 4.52
N ARG A 269 -21.82 7.47 4.17
CA ARG A 269 -21.89 6.31 5.09
C ARG A 269 -20.52 5.84 5.52
N VAL A 270 -19.59 5.65 4.58
CA VAL A 270 -18.22 5.22 4.90
C VAL A 270 -17.52 6.23 5.81
N ALA A 271 -17.71 7.52 5.58
CA ALA A 271 -17.16 8.55 6.45
C ALA A 271 -17.80 8.55 7.86
N GLU A 272 -19.11 8.31 7.96
CA GLU A 272 -19.80 8.18 9.24
C GLU A 272 -19.29 6.98 10.04
N GLU A 273 -19.21 5.81 9.41
CA GLU A 273 -18.70 4.57 10.01
C GLU A 273 -17.25 4.73 10.50
N ALA A 274 -16.37 5.29 9.67
CA ALA A 274 -14.98 5.56 10.05
C ALA A 274 -14.90 6.53 11.24
N GLY A 275 -15.67 7.63 11.21
CA GLY A 275 -15.70 8.59 12.31
C GLY A 275 -16.22 8.02 13.63
N LEU A 276 -17.19 7.10 13.56
CA LEU A 276 -17.70 6.36 14.72
C LEU A 276 -16.66 5.40 15.27
N MET A 277 -16.03 4.58 14.42
CA MET A 277 -14.96 3.65 14.82
C MET A 277 -13.81 4.40 15.49
N MET A 278 -13.37 5.53 14.91
CA MET A 278 -12.31 6.34 15.51
C MET A 278 -12.67 6.82 16.91
N LYS A 279 -13.95 7.20 17.11
CA LYS A 279 -14.44 7.62 18.42
C LYS A 279 -14.49 6.45 19.41
N GLU A 280 -14.85 5.25 18.96
CA GLU A 280 -14.86 4.04 19.79
C GLU A 280 -13.45 3.64 20.25
N ILE A 281 -12.45 3.76 19.36
CA ILE A 281 -11.04 3.56 19.69
C ILE A 281 -10.56 4.57 20.73
N GLU A 282 -10.88 5.86 20.58
CA GLU A 282 -10.50 6.92 21.53
C GLU A 282 -10.99 6.67 22.97
N VAL A 283 -12.17 6.07 23.12
CA VAL A 283 -12.78 5.79 24.43
C VAL A 283 -12.45 4.40 24.96
N GLY A 284 -11.66 3.61 24.22
CA GLY A 284 -11.23 2.26 24.60
C GLY A 284 -12.32 1.19 24.49
N TYR A 285 -13.24 1.33 23.53
CA TYR A 285 -14.29 0.32 23.26
C TYR A 285 -13.93 -0.69 22.18
N VAL A 286 -12.74 -0.57 21.57
CA VAL A 286 -12.20 -1.50 20.58
C VAL A 286 -10.86 -2.01 21.14
N GLU A 287 -10.72 -3.33 21.27
CA GLU A 287 -9.47 -4.02 21.63
C GLU A 287 -8.74 -4.46 20.36
#